data_AF-A0A929W4T3-F1
#
_entry.id   AF-A0A929W4T3-F1
#
_cell.length_a   1.000
_cell.length_b   1.000
_cell.length_c   1.000
_cell.angle_alpha   90.00
_cell.angle_beta   90.00
_cell.angle_gamma   90.00
#
_symmetry.space_group_name_H-M   'P 1'
#
loop_
_entity.id
_entity.type
_entity.pdbx_description
1 polymer ?
#
loop_
_entity_poly.entity_id
_entity_poly.type
_entity_poly.pdbx_seq_one_letter_code
_entity_poly.pdbx_strand_id
1 'polypeptide(L)'
;ADFNPKDGEQLKTMLAQLDEREKALTSLFVGTYTEEERTFTFDYLPRRTEQGRVLFRFSKYLGIVDPDDAAGMPVTLTVEDLQNIRPAYDDGKPKKKKEQEDLRYRVPGEAKVHVALGDETLYDANIPMAQFGRTEHLGGTLFNKKFNTKVWLSPKTGNVEKIELDQTDK
;
A
#
# COMPACT_ATOMS: atom_id res chain seq x y z
N ALA A 1 47.31 28.09 32.53
CA ALA A 1 46.38 27.38 31.64
C ALA A 1 44.99 27.62 32.20
N ASP A 2 44.14 28.38 31.50
CA ASP A 2 42.70 28.43 31.80
C ASP A 2 41.98 29.15 30.65
N PHE A 3 41.55 28.37 29.66
CA PHE A 3 40.68 28.84 28.58
C PHE A 3 39.25 28.53 29.01
N ASN A 4 38.57 29.56 29.53
CA ASN A 4 37.29 29.49 30.22
C ASN A 4 36.16 29.00 29.29
N PRO A 5 35.46 27.89 29.60
CA PRO A 5 34.42 27.31 28.73
C PRO A 5 33.21 28.22 28.46
N LYS A 6 33.01 29.30 29.23
CA LYS A 6 31.91 30.26 29.05
C LYS A 6 32.04 31.15 27.81
N ASP A 7 33.26 31.38 27.32
CA ASP A 7 33.51 32.32 26.22
C ASP A 7 33.19 31.70 24.85
N GLY A 8 33.45 30.39 24.70
CA GLY A 8 33.17 29.66 23.47
C GLY A 8 31.67 29.49 23.17
N GLU A 9 30.84 29.25 24.19
CA GLU A 9 29.38 29.16 24.01
C GLU A 9 28.75 30.53 23.75
N GLN A 10 29.25 31.58 24.38
CA GLN A 10 28.80 32.95 24.12
C GLN A 10 29.16 33.40 22.70
N LEU A 11 30.38 33.09 22.24
CA LEU A 11 30.80 33.37 20.88
C LEU A 11 29.96 32.62 19.84
N LYS A 12 29.67 31.33 20.06
CA LYS A 12 28.76 30.55 19.20
C LYS A 12 27.37 31.18 19.14
N THR A 13 26.84 31.63 20.27
CA THR A 13 25.52 32.27 20.33
C THR A 13 25.52 33.60 19.59
N MET A 14 26.57 34.41 19.75
CA MET A 14 26.72 35.66 19.02
C MET A 14 26.83 35.44 17.51
N LEU A 15 27.59 34.44 17.07
CA LEU A 15 27.69 34.06 15.65
C LEU A 15 26.34 33.61 15.09
N ALA A 16 25.61 32.75 15.81
CA ALA A 16 24.28 32.32 15.39
C ALA A 16 23.29 33.50 15.24
N GLN A 17 23.37 34.52 16.12
CA GLN A 17 22.56 35.72 16.01
C GLN A 17 22.95 36.61 14.83
N LEU A 18 24.25 36.69 14.50
CA LEU A 18 24.72 37.41 13.33
C LEU A 18 24.27 36.70 12.05
N ASP A 19 24.38 35.38 11.97
CA ASP A 19 23.90 34.58 10.84
C ASP A 19 22.38 34.72 10.65
N GLU A 20 21.60 34.72 11.73
CA GLU A 20 20.15 34.91 11.68
C GLU A 20 19.79 36.30 11.13
N ARG A 21 20.49 37.36 11.59
CA ARG A 21 20.30 38.73 11.10
C ARG A 21 20.71 38.89 9.64
N GLU A 22 21.85 38.31 9.26
CA GLU A 22 22.32 38.31 7.86
C GLU A 22 21.29 37.61 6.96
N LYS A 23 20.78 36.45 7.39
CA LYS A 23 19.77 35.70 6.64
C LYS A 23 18.45 36.48 6.51
N ALA A 24 18.02 37.16 7.57
CA ALA A 24 16.81 37.99 7.55
C ALA A 24 16.95 39.23 6.66
N LEU A 25 18.11 39.90 6.67
CA LEU A 25 18.37 41.03 5.78
C LEU A 25 18.49 40.56 4.33
N THR A 26 19.19 39.46 4.10
CA THR A 26 19.35 38.87 2.76
C THR A 26 17.99 38.47 2.18
N SER A 27 17.09 37.90 2.97
CA SER A 27 15.75 37.51 2.51
C SER A 27 14.86 38.68 2.11
N LEU A 28 15.09 39.90 2.62
CA LEU A 28 14.40 41.10 2.13
C LEU A 28 14.80 41.47 0.69
N PHE A 29 15.99 41.05 0.24
CA PHE A 29 16.48 41.29 -1.12
C PHE A 29 16.18 40.13 -2.07
N VAL A 30 16.42 38.89 -1.65
CA VAL A 30 16.23 37.71 -2.51
C VAL A 30 14.84 37.09 -2.41
N GLY A 31 14.02 37.56 -1.46
CA GLY A 31 12.74 36.98 -1.11
C GLY A 31 12.86 35.80 -0.15
N THR A 32 11.71 35.29 0.28
CA THR A 32 11.58 34.05 1.03
C THR A 32 10.85 33.02 0.16
N TYR A 33 11.16 31.75 0.38
CA TYR A 33 10.37 30.64 -0.16
C TYR A 33 9.66 29.93 1.00
N THR A 34 8.52 29.33 0.71
CA THR A 34 7.78 28.50 1.66
C THR A 34 7.52 27.17 0.98
N GLU A 35 7.84 26.09 1.66
CA GLU A 35 7.54 24.73 1.22
C GLU A 35 6.30 24.26 1.99
N GLU A 36 5.35 23.67 1.27
CA GLU A 36 4.14 23.09 1.84
C GLU A 36 4.03 21.65 1.38
N GLU A 37 3.88 20.73 2.33
CA GLU A 37 3.62 19.32 2.05
C GLU A 37 2.11 19.05 2.15
N ARG A 38 1.54 18.45 1.10
CA ARG A 38 0.12 18.07 1.06
C ARG A 38 -0.03 16.61 0.70
N THR A 39 -0.82 15.90 1.48
CA THR A 39 -1.14 14.48 1.26
C THR A 39 -2.55 14.34 0.72
N PHE A 40 -2.69 13.58 -0.38
CA PHE A 40 -3.96 13.27 -1.01
C PHE A 40 -4.15 11.76 -1.06
N THR A 41 -5.41 11.30 -0.99
CA THR A 41 -5.75 9.88 -1.01
C THR A 41 -6.78 9.62 -2.09
N PHE A 42 -6.52 8.61 -2.92
CA PHE A 42 -7.37 8.21 -4.02
C PHE A 42 -7.76 6.75 -3.85
N ASP A 43 -9.06 6.48 -3.88
CA ASP A 43 -9.59 5.12 -3.78
C ASP A 43 -9.88 4.57 -5.16
N TYR A 44 -9.27 3.42 -5.47
CA TYR A 44 -9.53 2.68 -6.70
C TYR A 44 -9.97 1.25 -6.37
N LEU A 45 -11.10 0.84 -6.94
CA LEU A 45 -11.62 -0.52 -6.80
C LEU A 45 -11.36 -1.31 -8.09
N PRO A 46 -10.29 -2.13 -8.15
CA PRO A 46 -10.03 -2.97 -9.32
C PRO A 46 -11.13 -4.03 -9.46
N ARG A 47 -11.85 -4.03 -10.58
CA ARG A 47 -12.83 -5.06 -10.93
C ARG A 47 -12.33 -6.00 -12.02
N ARG A 48 -11.46 -5.49 -12.89
CA ARG A 48 -10.84 -6.16 -14.02
C ARG A 48 -9.44 -5.56 -14.22
N THR A 49 -8.68 -6.15 -15.13
CA THR A 49 -7.48 -5.54 -15.69
C THR A 49 -7.83 -4.16 -16.22
N GLU A 50 -7.04 -3.16 -15.85
CA GLU A 50 -7.22 -1.77 -16.25
C GLU A 50 -5.89 -1.28 -16.82
N GLN A 51 -5.93 -0.65 -18.00
CA GLN A 51 -4.72 -0.15 -18.65
C GLN A 51 -4.82 1.36 -18.78
N GLY A 52 -3.90 2.07 -18.13
CA GLY A 52 -3.74 3.51 -18.32
C GLY A 52 -4.87 4.38 -17.79
N ARG A 53 -5.60 3.97 -16.75
CA ARG A 53 -6.63 4.81 -16.14
C ARG A 53 -6.02 6.01 -15.44
N VAL A 54 -6.46 7.22 -15.77
CA VAL A 54 -6.00 8.44 -15.09
C VAL A 54 -6.62 8.51 -13.68
N LEU A 55 -5.76 8.58 -12.65
CA LEU A 55 -6.20 8.76 -11.26
C LEU A 55 -6.41 10.24 -10.91
N PHE A 56 -5.47 11.07 -11.35
CA PHE A 56 -5.47 12.53 -11.22
C PHE A 56 -4.43 13.09 -12.19
N ARG A 57 -4.37 14.42 -12.31
CA ARG A 57 -3.32 15.10 -13.05
C ARG A 57 -2.50 15.98 -12.10
N PHE A 58 -1.20 16.09 -12.37
CA PHE A 58 -0.30 16.94 -11.61
C PHE A 58 0.14 18.14 -12.44
N SER A 59 -0.20 19.33 -11.97
CA SER A 59 0.21 20.61 -12.51
C SER A 59 1.26 21.23 -11.58
N LYS A 60 2.35 21.74 -12.15
CA LYS A 60 3.40 22.43 -11.40
C LYS A 60 2.89 23.68 -10.67
N TYR A 61 1.82 24.29 -11.17
CA TYR A 61 1.28 25.54 -10.63
C TYR A 61 0.02 25.32 -9.79
N LEU A 62 -0.82 24.37 -10.17
CA LEU A 62 -2.11 24.11 -9.50
C LEU A 62 -2.03 22.91 -8.53
N GLY A 63 -0.96 22.13 -8.58
CA GLY A 63 -0.83 20.88 -7.83
C GLY A 63 -1.68 19.77 -8.44
N ILE A 64 -2.36 19.02 -7.59
CA ILE A 64 -3.26 17.93 -8.02
C ILE A 64 -4.57 18.53 -8.55
N VAL A 65 -4.95 18.12 -9.75
CA VAL A 65 -6.21 18.48 -10.39
C VAL A 65 -6.97 17.23 -10.87
N ASP A 66 -8.23 17.42 -11.23
CA ASP A 66 -9.11 16.33 -11.64
C ASP A 66 -8.60 15.59 -12.88
N PRO A 67 -8.94 14.30 -13.05
CA PRO A 67 -8.55 13.51 -14.21
C PRO A 67 -8.95 14.12 -15.55
N ASP A 68 -10.09 14.82 -15.59
CA ASP A 68 -10.68 15.40 -16.80
C ASP A 68 -10.16 16.80 -17.11
N ASP A 69 -9.40 17.43 -16.20
CA ASP A 69 -8.81 18.74 -16.44
C ASP A 69 -7.69 18.63 -17.49
N ALA A 70 -7.62 19.58 -18.42
CA ALA A 70 -6.53 19.61 -19.41
C ALA A 70 -5.21 20.11 -18.80
N ALA A 71 -5.27 20.74 -17.63
CA ALA A 71 -4.09 21.22 -16.92
C ALA A 71 -3.31 20.06 -16.28
N GLY A 72 -2.01 20.01 -16.52
CA GLY A 72 -1.11 19.08 -15.85
C GLY A 72 -0.92 17.73 -16.55
N MET A 73 0.05 16.99 -16.05
CA MET A 73 0.45 15.68 -16.58
C MET A 73 -0.37 14.56 -15.92
N PRO A 74 -0.85 13.58 -16.68
CA PRO A 74 -1.66 12.50 -16.13
C PRO A 74 -0.82 11.53 -15.29
N VAL A 75 -1.31 11.26 -14.09
CA VAL A 75 -0.88 10.11 -13.30
C VAL A 75 -1.81 8.95 -13.62
N THR A 76 -1.25 7.94 -14.28
CA THR A 76 -1.98 6.77 -14.75
C THR A 76 -1.75 5.58 -13.83
N LEU A 77 -2.80 4.80 -13.64
CA LEU A 77 -2.80 3.52 -12.97
C LEU A 77 -3.05 2.42 -14.00
N THR A 78 -2.16 1.44 -14.01
CA THR A 78 -2.33 0.19 -14.73
C THR A 78 -2.36 -0.95 -13.72
N VAL A 79 -3.39 -1.79 -13.81
CA VAL A 79 -3.54 -3.00 -12.99
C VAL A 79 -3.68 -4.17 -13.93
N GLU A 80 -2.68 -5.05 -13.94
CA GLU A 80 -2.65 -6.24 -14.77
C GLU A 80 -2.83 -7.50 -13.91
N ASP A 81 -3.69 -8.41 -14.36
CA ASP A 81 -3.87 -9.72 -13.71
C ASP A 81 -2.84 -10.69 -14.26
N LEU A 82 -1.91 -11.15 -13.42
CA LEU A 82 -0.87 -12.11 -13.82
C LEU A 82 -1.42 -13.54 -13.92
N GLN A 83 -2.67 -13.76 -13.50
CA GLN A 83 -3.33 -15.07 -13.47
C GLN A 83 -2.56 -16.14 -12.69
N ASN A 84 -1.61 -15.71 -11.86
CA ASN A 84 -0.82 -16.57 -11.00
C ASN A 84 -1.61 -16.82 -9.72
N ILE A 85 -2.54 -17.77 -9.79
CA ILE A 85 -3.32 -18.23 -8.64
C ILE A 85 -2.66 -19.51 -8.15
N ARG A 86 -2.29 -19.55 -6.88
CA ARG A 86 -1.75 -20.76 -6.25
C ARG A 86 -2.70 -21.93 -6.50
N PRO A 87 -2.18 -23.15 -6.76
CA PRO A 87 -3.02 -24.32 -6.94
C PRO A 87 -3.89 -24.53 -5.70
N ALA A 88 -5.07 -25.11 -5.93
CA ALA A 88 -6.02 -25.33 -4.86
C ALA A 88 -5.37 -26.25 -3.81
N TYR A 89 -5.72 -26.06 -2.55
CA TYR A 89 -5.38 -27.04 -1.52
C TYR A 89 -6.12 -28.33 -1.85
N ASP A 90 -5.40 -29.32 -2.37
CA ASP A 90 -5.93 -30.64 -2.69
C ASP A 90 -5.68 -31.55 -1.49
N ASP A 91 -6.76 -31.93 -0.79
CA ASP A 91 -6.71 -32.89 0.31
C ASP A 91 -6.63 -34.36 -0.17
N GLY A 92 -6.50 -34.57 -1.49
CA GLY A 92 -6.42 -35.87 -2.14
C GLY A 92 -7.72 -36.67 -2.07
N LYS A 93 -8.82 -36.09 -1.57
CA LYS A 93 -10.11 -36.76 -1.48
C LYS A 93 -10.99 -36.37 -2.67
N PRO A 94 -11.74 -37.32 -3.25
CA PRO A 94 -12.64 -37.01 -4.35
C PRO A 94 -13.63 -35.94 -3.90
N LYS A 95 -13.75 -34.86 -4.70
CA LYS A 95 -14.68 -33.74 -4.47
C LYS A 95 -16.08 -34.27 -4.17
N LYS A 96 -16.42 -34.38 -2.88
CA LYS A 96 -17.75 -34.77 -2.43
C LYS A 96 -18.73 -33.67 -2.84
N LYS A 97 -19.98 -34.08 -3.12
CA LYS A 97 -21.11 -33.17 -3.37
C LYS A 97 -21.09 -32.03 -2.35
N LYS A 98 -21.26 -30.79 -2.83
CA LYS A 98 -21.34 -29.55 -2.04
C LYS A 98 -21.97 -29.82 -0.67
N GLU A 99 -21.15 -29.82 0.37
CA GLU A 99 -21.66 -29.84 1.75
C GLU A 99 -22.44 -28.54 1.97
N GLN A 100 -23.60 -28.64 2.63
CA GLN A 100 -24.55 -27.54 2.75
C GLN A 100 -24.03 -26.43 3.69
N GLU A 101 -23.11 -26.78 4.59
CA GLU A 101 -22.42 -25.87 5.50
C GLU A 101 -20.91 -26.09 5.36
N ASP A 102 -20.21 -25.09 4.81
CA ASP A 102 -18.77 -25.14 4.52
C ASP A 102 -18.16 -23.74 4.63
N LEU A 103 -16.93 -23.64 5.16
CA LEU A 103 -16.22 -22.37 5.27
C LEU A 103 -15.54 -22.06 3.93
N ARG A 104 -15.95 -20.93 3.34
CA ARG A 104 -15.37 -20.46 2.07
C ARG A 104 -14.35 -19.36 2.34
N TYR A 105 -13.20 -19.48 1.68
CA TYR A 105 -12.14 -18.48 1.71
C TYR A 105 -11.76 -18.07 0.28
N ARG A 106 -10.89 -17.06 0.16
CA ARG A 106 -10.46 -16.55 -1.14
C ARG A 106 -8.98 -16.84 -1.34
N VAL A 107 -8.62 -17.51 -2.41
CA VAL A 107 -7.22 -17.58 -2.87
C VAL A 107 -6.99 -16.37 -3.78
N PRO A 108 -6.23 -15.34 -3.35
CA PRO A 108 -5.98 -14.17 -4.18
C PRO A 108 -5.12 -14.53 -5.40
N GLY A 109 -5.33 -13.83 -6.51
CA GLY A 109 -4.42 -13.83 -7.64
C GLY A 109 -3.33 -12.77 -7.45
N GLU A 110 -2.20 -12.92 -8.13
CA GLU A 110 -1.20 -11.86 -8.20
C GLU A 110 -1.57 -10.85 -9.29
N ALA A 111 -1.57 -9.56 -8.94
CA ALA A 111 -1.74 -8.47 -9.88
C ALA A 111 -0.51 -7.58 -9.89
N LYS A 112 -0.09 -7.16 -11.08
CA LYS A 112 0.94 -6.13 -11.24
C LYS A 112 0.27 -4.77 -11.21
N VAL A 113 0.67 -3.93 -10.26
CA VAL A 113 0.20 -2.56 -10.11
C VAL A 113 1.32 -1.62 -10.54
N HIS A 114 1.04 -0.78 -11.52
CA HIS A 114 1.97 0.18 -12.07
C HIS A 114 1.33 1.58 -12.07
N VAL A 115 2.00 2.54 -11.43
CA VAL A 115 1.60 3.94 -11.40
C VAL A 115 2.69 4.78 -12.06
N ALA A 116 2.31 5.56 -13.06
CA ALA A 116 3.25 6.38 -13.83
C ALA A 116 2.74 7.80 -14.01
N LEU A 117 3.66 8.77 -13.98
CA LEU A 117 3.46 10.17 -14.35
C LEU A 117 4.11 10.41 -15.72
N GLY A 118 3.31 10.34 -16.79
CA GLY A 118 3.85 10.33 -18.15
C GLY A 118 4.80 9.14 -18.36
N ASP A 119 6.08 9.42 -18.60
CA ASP A 119 7.12 8.40 -18.79
C ASP A 119 7.81 7.95 -17.49
N GLU A 120 7.58 8.66 -16.38
CA GLU A 120 8.22 8.36 -15.09
C GLU A 120 7.39 7.35 -14.30
N THR A 121 8.01 6.25 -13.87
CA THR A 121 7.37 5.26 -13.00
C THR A 121 7.45 5.70 -11.55
N LEU A 122 6.30 5.94 -10.92
CA LEU A 122 6.20 6.29 -9.50
C LEU A 122 6.10 5.04 -8.61
N TYR A 123 5.45 3.99 -9.11
CA TYR A 123 5.25 2.74 -8.38
C TYR A 123 5.14 1.57 -9.34
N ASP A 124 5.84 0.47 -9.05
CA ASP A 124 5.70 -0.80 -9.77
C ASP A 124 5.91 -1.95 -8.78
N ALA A 125 4.85 -2.73 -8.54
CA ALA A 125 4.94 -3.90 -7.69
C ALA A 125 3.86 -4.95 -8.01
N ASN A 126 4.18 -6.21 -7.70
CA ASN A 126 3.22 -7.30 -7.72
C ASN A 126 2.57 -7.43 -6.33
N ILE A 127 1.25 -7.37 -6.28
CA ILE A 127 0.47 -7.40 -5.04
C ILE A 127 -0.61 -8.49 -5.15
N PRO A 128 -0.81 -9.32 -4.12
CA PRO A 128 -1.92 -10.26 -4.10
C PRO A 128 -3.24 -9.49 -4.00
N MET A 129 -4.11 -9.67 -5.00
CA MET A 129 -5.42 -9.07 -5.06
C MET A 129 -6.51 -10.13 -5.00
N ALA A 130 -7.43 -9.91 -4.07
CA ALA A 130 -8.58 -10.76 -3.85
C ALA A 130 -9.44 -10.86 -5.12
N GLN A 131 -9.64 -9.74 -5.82
CA GLN A 131 -10.54 -9.59 -6.98
C GLN A 131 -10.18 -10.49 -8.17
N PHE A 132 -8.89 -10.75 -8.39
CA PHE A 132 -8.39 -11.65 -9.43
C PHE A 132 -8.25 -13.10 -8.95
N GLY A 133 -8.58 -13.36 -7.69
CA GLY A 133 -8.55 -14.68 -7.11
C GLY A 133 -9.80 -15.53 -7.37
N ARG A 134 -9.84 -16.69 -6.73
CA ARG A 134 -11.03 -17.58 -6.72
C ARG A 134 -11.51 -17.87 -5.31
N THR A 135 -12.78 -18.22 -5.19
CA THR A 135 -13.33 -18.76 -3.94
C THR A 135 -13.00 -20.24 -3.83
N GLU A 136 -12.52 -20.65 -2.67
CA GLU A 136 -12.13 -22.02 -2.38
C GLU A 136 -12.82 -22.52 -1.10
N HIS A 137 -12.86 -23.84 -0.96
CA HIS A 137 -13.67 -24.54 0.01
C HIS A 137 -12.77 -25.18 1.07
N LEU A 138 -13.01 -24.87 2.33
CA LEU A 138 -12.30 -25.49 3.44
C LEU A 138 -13.15 -26.62 4.00
N GLY A 139 -13.10 -27.78 3.31
CA GLY A 139 -14.09 -28.84 3.46
C GLY A 139 -14.45 -29.23 4.90
N GLY A 140 -15.71 -29.60 5.12
CA GLY A 140 -16.30 -29.84 6.44
C GLY A 140 -15.68 -31.00 7.23
N THR A 141 -14.82 -31.81 6.60
CA THR A 141 -14.02 -32.80 7.32
C THR A 141 -13.08 -32.19 8.35
N LEU A 142 -12.65 -30.94 8.16
CA LEU A 142 -11.85 -30.20 9.14
C LEU A 142 -12.73 -29.72 10.31
N PHE A 143 -14.03 -29.50 10.10
CA PHE A 143 -14.97 -29.01 11.12
C PHE A 143 -15.81 -30.13 11.73
N ASN A 144 -15.18 -31.25 12.08
CA ASN A 144 -15.85 -32.41 12.65
C ASN A 144 -15.68 -32.48 14.18
N LYS A 145 -16.45 -33.34 14.86
CA LYS A 145 -16.38 -33.51 16.34
C LYS A 145 -15.05 -34.08 16.89
N LYS A 146 -14.12 -34.48 16.04
CA LYS A 146 -12.82 -35.07 16.42
C LYS A 146 -11.70 -34.04 16.49
N PHE A 147 -11.86 -32.90 15.81
CA PHE A 147 -10.84 -31.85 15.74
C PHE A 147 -11.44 -30.52 16.19
N ASN A 148 -10.69 -29.78 17.02
CA ASN A 148 -10.94 -28.38 17.25
C ASN A 148 -10.10 -27.57 16.25
N THR A 149 -10.78 -26.96 15.28
CA THR A 149 -10.14 -26.32 14.13
C THR A 149 -10.17 -24.81 14.27
N LYS A 150 -8.99 -24.19 14.23
CA LYS A 150 -8.83 -22.72 14.21
C LYS A 150 -8.29 -22.29 12.86
N VAL A 151 -8.90 -21.27 12.27
CA VAL A 151 -8.54 -20.74 10.95
C VAL A 151 -8.28 -19.25 11.06
N TRP A 152 -7.13 -18.80 10.58
CA TRP A 152 -6.79 -17.38 10.47
C TRP A 152 -6.93 -16.95 9.03
N LEU A 153 -7.82 -15.98 8.81
CA LEU A 153 -8.08 -15.40 7.49
C LEU A 153 -7.45 -14.01 7.42
N SER A 154 -6.81 -13.72 6.29
CA SER A 154 -6.26 -12.42 6.00
C SER A 154 -7.38 -11.41 5.75
N PRO A 155 -7.46 -10.29 6.49
CA PRO A 155 -8.50 -9.29 6.28
C PRO A 155 -8.35 -8.53 4.95
N LYS A 156 -7.15 -8.49 4.39
CA LYS A 156 -6.86 -7.77 3.13
C LYS A 156 -7.20 -8.59 1.89
N THR A 157 -6.87 -9.89 1.90
CA THR A 157 -6.97 -10.75 0.71
C THR A 157 -8.07 -11.80 0.80
N GLY A 158 -8.54 -12.10 2.01
CA GLY A 158 -9.45 -13.22 2.27
C GLY A 158 -8.77 -14.59 2.23
N ASN A 159 -7.44 -14.64 2.11
CA ASN A 159 -6.66 -15.88 2.10
C ASN A 159 -6.59 -16.53 3.47
N VAL A 160 -6.42 -17.86 3.50
CA VAL A 160 -6.06 -18.58 4.71
C VAL A 160 -4.57 -18.37 4.98
N GLU A 161 -4.23 -17.79 6.13
CA GLU A 161 -2.85 -17.59 6.56
C GLU A 161 -2.35 -18.78 7.38
N LYS A 162 -3.23 -19.34 8.23
CA LYS A 162 -2.89 -20.45 9.11
C LYS A 162 -4.12 -21.31 9.41
N ILE A 163 -3.90 -22.60 9.57
CA ILE A 163 -4.88 -23.57 10.08
C ILE A 163 -4.20 -24.33 11.22
N GLU A 164 -4.85 -24.42 12.37
CA GLU A 164 -4.46 -25.28 13.48
C GLU A 164 -5.56 -26.32 13.74
N LEU A 165 -5.14 -27.56 13.95
CA LEU A 165 -6.00 -28.71 14.22
C LEU A 165 -5.57 -29.33 15.54
N ASP A 166 -6.36 -29.11 16.59
CA ASP A 166 -6.15 -29.77 17.87
C ASP A 166 -7.04 -31.01 17.92
N GLN A 167 -6.44 -32.20 18.03
CA GLN A 167 -7.23 -33.42 18.25
C GLN A 167 -7.93 -33.32 19.61
N THR A 168 -9.25 -33.48 19.60
CA THR A 168 -9.99 -33.54 20.86
C THR A 168 -9.80 -34.93 21.43
N ASP A 169 -8.84 -35.09 22.34
CA ASP A 169 -8.72 -36.30 23.14
C ASP A 169 -10.03 -36.50 23.90
N LYS A 170 -10.68 -37.64 23.65
CA LYS A 170 -11.79 -38.12 24.47
C LYS A 170 -11.26 -38.80 25.73
#